data_AF-U2UXY2-F1
#
_entry.id   AF-U2UXY2-F1
#
_cell.length_a   1.000
_cell.length_b   1.000
_cell.length_c   1.000
_cell.angle_alpha   90.00
_cell.angle_beta   90.00
_cell.angle_gamma   90.00
#
_symmetry.space_group_name_H-M   'P 1'
#
loop_
_entity.id
_entity.type
_entity.pdbx_description
1 polymer ?
#
loop_
_entity_poly.entity_id
_entity_poly.type
_entity_poly.pdbx_seq_one_letter_code
_entity_poly.pdbx_strand_id
1 'polypeptide(L)'
;MSKNAHLTYDERLTIQKSLAEHLSFKEIGLIVGKDPSTISKEVRSHLTIVEKDSYNPCALRRECTHSKDICRPCNQRYSKSCKSCDIPCYQHCPDYVEQHCLRILKPPYVCNGCTERHGCKLQRHLYDAKYAQKEYESLRSESRQGFAVSREELDRIDAILSPLVKQGHSVHHICIDHGAEIMLDEKTIYNYIDAGLLTAGNIDLPRKVRFRVRKKKKLSGWTSSAMPEEPMRIFWSSPPQPLTFRLLRWTPWKDARAARYFLRFTSGTAPSCLPSSGTTIPPSPSRISSMSFIPAWGTISLSICSL
;
A
#
# COMPACT_ATOMS: atom_id res chain seq x y z
N MET A 1 -3.02 -31.91 7.81
CA MET A 1 -3.39 -30.55 7.35
C MET A 1 -3.19 -29.56 8.49
N SER A 2 -2.69 -28.35 8.22
CA SER A 2 -2.52 -27.31 9.24
C SER A 2 -3.87 -26.71 9.65
N LYS A 3 -4.16 -26.69 10.95
CA LYS A 3 -5.48 -26.25 11.46
C LYS A 3 -5.74 -24.73 11.27
N ASN A 4 -4.67 -23.93 11.17
CA ASN A 4 -4.72 -22.48 11.04
C ASN A 4 -3.91 -22.02 9.81
N ALA A 5 -4.41 -22.25 8.59
CA ALA A 5 -3.80 -21.72 7.37
C ALA A 5 -4.06 -20.21 7.25
N HIS A 6 -3.00 -19.41 7.05
CA HIS A 6 -3.12 -17.97 6.80
C HIS A 6 -3.98 -17.69 5.54
N LEU A 7 -4.58 -16.49 5.50
CA LEU A 7 -5.27 -16.01 4.30
C LEU A 7 -4.25 -15.71 3.18
N THR A 8 -4.56 -16.17 1.96
CA THR A 8 -3.82 -15.85 0.73
C THR A 8 -4.30 -14.53 0.12
N TYR A 9 -3.56 -13.99 -0.85
CA TYR A 9 -3.96 -12.78 -1.57
C TYR A 9 -5.27 -12.96 -2.35
N ASP A 10 -5.47 -14.11 -3.00
CA ASP A 10 -6.70 -14.37 -3.77
C ASP A 10 -7.93 -14.57 -2.87
N GLU A 11 -7.74 -15.15 -1.68
CA GLU A 11 -8.77 -15.21 -0.63
C GLU A 11 -9.14 -13.79 -0.16
N ARG A 12 -8.16 -12.91 0.09
CA ARG A 12 -8.40 -11.48 0.41
C ARG A 12 -9.10 -10.73 -0.71
N LEU A 13 -8.69 -10.93 -1.96
CA LEU A 13 -9.30 -10.31 -3.14
C LEU A 13 -10.76 -10.76 -3.32
N THR A 14 -11.06 -12.02 -2.96
CA THR A 14 -12.43 -12.56 -2.95
C THR A 14 -13.27 -11.91 -1.85
N ILE A 15 -12.72 -11.79 -0.62
CA ILE A 15 -13.34 -11.03 0.48
C ILE A 15 -13.66 -9.59 0.03
N GLN A 16 -12.72 -8.88 -0.60
CA GLN A 16 -12.92 -7.49 -1.07
C GLN A 16 -14.06 -7.36 -2.09
N LYS A 17 -14.20 -8.31 -3.02
CA LYS A 17 -15.31 -8.35 -4.00
C LYS A 17 -16.64 -8.59 -3.32
N SER A 18 -16.75 -9.63 -2.50
CA SER A 18 -18.00 -9.98 -1.82
C SER A 18 -18.46 -8.93 -0.80
N LEU A 19 -17.53 -8.17 -0.21
CA LEU A 19 -17.83 -6.98 0.60
C LEU A 19 -18.39 -5.80 -0.23
N ALA A 20 -18.11 -5.74 -1.53
CA ALA A 20 -18.74 -4.80 -2.46
C ALA A 20 -20.12 -5.29 -2.94
N GLU A 21 -20.30 -6.61 -3.04
CA GLU A 21 -21.57 -7.29 -3.36
C GLU A 21 -22.54 -7.37 -2.16
N HIS A 22 -22.21 -6.75 -1.03
CA HIS A 22 -23.01 -6.72 0.21
C HIS A 22 -23.21 -8.10 0.91
N LEU A 23 -22.43 -9.12 0.57
CA LEU A 23 -22.57 -10.45 1.20
C LEU A 23 -22.20 -10.44 2.69
N SER A 24 -22.88 -11.27 3.48
CA SER A 24 -22.60 -11.44 4.90
C SER A 24 -21.31 -12.24 5.15
N PHE A 25 -20.68 -12.07 6.32
CA PHE A 25 -19.51 -12.87 6.69
C PHE A 25 -19.76 -14.39 6.66
N LYS A 26 -21.03 -14.84 6.77
CA LYS A 26 -21.39 -16.27 6.64
C LYS A 26 -21.26 -16.74 5.18
N GLU A 27 -21.78 -15.98 4.23
CA GLU A 27 -21.69 -16.29 2.80
C GLU A 27 -20.25 -16.18 2.30
N ILE A 28 -19.53 -15.13 2.71
CA ILE A 28 -18.09 -14.98 2.41
C ILE A 28 -17.29 -16.16 3.00
N GLY A 29 -17.65 -16.65 4.19
CA GLY A 29 -17.05 -17.83 4.81
C GLY A 29 -17.22 -19.11 3.98
N LEU A 30 -18.41 -19.30 3.40
CA LEU A 30 -18.69 -20.43 2.50
C LEU A 30 -17.94 -20.32 1.17
N ILE A 31 -17.83 -19.12 0.59
CA ILE A 31 -17.12 -18.86 -0.66
C ILE A 31 -15.60 -19.06 -0.51
N VAL A 32 -15.02 -18.57 0.60
CA VAL A 32 -13.56 -18.55 0.82
C VAL A 32 -13.07 -19.82 1.57
N GLY A 33 -13.99 -20.66 2.07
CA GLY A 33 -13.65 -21.86 2.84
C GLY A 33 -13.06 -21.55 4.22
N LYS A 34 -13.52 -20.48 4.88
CA LYS A 34 -13.01 -20.00 6.18
C LYS A 34 -14.15 -19.71 7.15
N ASP A 35 -13.84 -19.79 8.44
CA ASP A 35 -14.79 -19.42 9.49
C ASP A 35 -15.18 -17.91 9.41
N PRO A 36 -16.47 -17.54 9.58
CA PRO A 36 -16.92 -16.15 9.55
C PRO A 36 -16.27 -15.24 10.60
N SER A 37 -15.80 -15.78 11.74
CA SER A 37 -15.04 -14.98 12.72
C SER A 37 -13.63 -14.65 12.23
N THR A 38 -13.02 -15.50 11.39
CA THR A 38 -11.73 -15.22 10.74
C THR A 38 -11.85 -14.06 9.76
N ILE A 39 -12.90 -14.05 8.93
CA ILE A 39 -13.18 -12.93 8.02
C ILE A 39 -13.53 -11.66 8.81
N SER A 40 -14.34 -11.77 9.87
CA SER A 40 -14.64 -10.65 10.76
C SER A 40 -13.40 -10.09 11.47
N LYS A 41 -12.38 -10.92 11.78
CA LYS A 41 -11.09 -10.46 12.31
C LYS A 41 -10.27 -9.73 11.23
N GLU A 42 -10.00 -10.40 10.11
CA GLU A 42 -9.29 -9.85 8.93
C GLU A 42 -9.84 -8.47 8.52
N VAL A 43 -11.16 -8.35 8.35
CA VAL A 43 -11.81 -7.11 7.90
C VAL A 43 -11.75 -6.00 8.95
N ARG A 44 -11.74 -6.32 10.25
CA ARG A 44 -11.60 -5.31 11.32
C ARG A 44 -10.16 -4.90 11.58
N SER A 45 -9.21 -5.82 11.43
CA SER A 45 -7.77 -5.53 11.58
C SER A 45 -7.23 -4.69 10.43
N HIS A 46 -7.66 -4.95 9.19
CA HIS A 46 -7.08 -4.36 7.98
C HIS A 46 -8.04 -3.43 7.22
N LEU A 47 -9.00 -2.79 7.90
CA LEU A 47 -9.77 -1.69 7.33
C LEU A 47 -8.99 -0.38 7.38
N THR A 48 -9.12 0.41 6.32
CA THR A 48 -8.59 1.77 6.23
C THR A 48 -9.69 2.79 6.53
N ILE A 49 -9.39 3.82 7.33
CA ILE A 49 -10.31 4.93 7.56
C ILE A 49 -9.93 6.05 6.58
N VAL A 50 -10.88 6.44 5.72
CA VAL A 50 -10.67 7.40 4.64
C VAL A 50 -11.66 8.55 4.76
N GLU A 51 -11.13 9.76 4.86
CA GLU A 51 -11.88 11.01 4.71
C GLU A 51 -11.87 11.50 3.25
N LYS A 52 -12.68 12.51 2.95
CA LYS A 52 -12.63 13.25 1.68
C LYS A 52 -12.45 14.72 2.01
N ASP A 53 -11.94 15.50 1.07
CA ASP A 53 -11.90 16.98 1.12
C ASP A 53 -13.26 17.61 1.49
N SER A 54 -14.37 16.95 1.11
CA SER A 54 -15.72 17.34 1.52
C SER A 54 -16.23 16.61 2.79
N TYR A 55 -15.36 16.33 3.76
CA TYR A 55 -15.73 15.74 5.04
C TYR A 55 -16.53 16.74 5.89
N ASN A 56 -17.66 16.30 6.42
CA ASN A 56 -18.49 17.08 7.33
C ASN A 56 -19.30 16.12 8.23
N PRO A 57 -18.81 15.83 9.45
CA PRO A 57 -19.48 14.93 10.39
C PRO A 57 -20.74 15.53 11.02
N CYS A 58 -21.04 16.82 10.84
CA CYS A 58 -22.19 17.46 11.50
C CYS A 58 -23.53 16.84 11.04
N ALA A 59 -24.36 16.43 12.00
CA ALA A 59 -25.72 15.94 11.77
C ALA A 59 -26.58 17.01 11.08
N LEU A 60 -26.52 18.24 11.58
CA LEU A 60 -27.27 19.39 11.06
C LEU A 60 -26.79 19.88 9.69
N ARG A 61 -25.75 19.31 9.07
CA ARG A 61 -25.13 19.84 7.83
C ARG A 61 -26.08 20.10 6.66
N ARG A 62 -27.25 19.44 6.62
CA ARG A 62 -28.29 19.70 5.61
C ARG A 62 -29.05 20.99 5.95
N GLU A 63 -29.75 21.00 7.08
CA GLU A 63 -30.61 22.10 7.54
C GLU A 63 -29.88 23.30 8.16
N CYS A 64 -28.57 23.20 8.45
CA CYS A 64 -27.74 24.25 9.05
C CYS A 64 -27.92 25.62 8.37
N THR A 65 -28.35 26.60 9.16
CA THR A 65 -28.75 27.98 8.80
C THR A 65 -27.61 29.00 8.92
N HIS A 66 -26.57 28.71 9.71
CA HIS A 66 -25.43 29.59 9.98
C HIS A 66 -24.77 30.16 8.71
N SER A 67 -24.54 31.47 8.69
CA SER A 67 -23.86 32.18 7.60
C SER A 67 -23.05 33.37 8.13
N LYS A 68 -21.74 33.37 7.84
CA LYS A 68 -20.74 34.40 8.24
C LYS A 68 -20.57 34.68 9.74
N ASP A 69 -21.25 33.94 10.60
CA ASP A 69 -21.34 34.12 12.06
C ASP A 69 -20.30 33.31 12.85
N ILE A 70 -20.14 32.03 12.50
CA ILE A 70 -19.21 31.08 13.16
C ILE A 70 -17.75 31.41 12.84
N CYS A 71 -17.39 31.47 11.56
CA CYS A 71 -15.99 31.58 11.13
C CYS A 71 -15.50 33.04 11.19
N ARG A 72 -14.51 33.32 12.04
CA ARG A 72 -13.94 34.67 12.23
C ARG A 72 -12.41 34.61 12.05
N PRO A 73 -11.82 35.32 11.07
CA PRO A 73 -12.48 36.08 9.99
C PRO A 73 -13.19 35.17 8.96
N CYS A 74 -14.27 35.67 8.35
CA CYS A 74 -14.94 34.99 7.23
C CYS A 74 -14.40 35.51 5.89
N ASN A 75 -13.57 34.70 5.22
CA ASN A 75 -12.94 35.09 3.95
C ASN A 75 -13.88 35.07 2.73
N GLN A 76 -15.13 34.64 2.88
CA GLN A 76 -16.10 34.53 1.78
C GLN A 76 -16.81 35.89 1.55
N ARG A 77 -16.53 36.54 0.40
CA ARG A 77 -17.13 37.84 0.02
C ARG A 77 -18.67 37.83 0.08
N TYR A 78 -19.32 36.84 -0.52
CA TYR A 78 -20.79 36.73 -0.58
C TYR A 78 -21.36 35.92 0.60
N SER A 79 -22.65 36.09 0.90
CA SER A 79 -23.40 35.36 1.93
C SER A 79 -23.60 33.89 1.58
N LYS A 80 -22.57 33.08 1.84
CA LYS A 80 -22.66 31.60 1.83
C LYS A 80 -22.86 31.06 3.23
N SER A 81 -23.54 29.91 3.32
CA SER A 81 -23.66 29.13 4.56
C SER A 81 -22.30 28.61 5.04
N CYS A 82 -22.05 28.63 6.36
CA CYS A 82 -20.76 28.27 6.97
C CYS A 82 -20.27 26.85 6.63
N LYS A 83 -21.20 25.92 6.31
CA LYS A 83 -20.92 24.57 5.76
C LYS A 83 -20.19 24.52 4.40
N SER A 84 -19.89 25.68 3.81
CA SER A 84 -19.17 25.85 2.54
C SER A 84 -17.98 26.82 2.63
N CYS A 85 -17.56 27.16 3.85
CA CYS A 85 -16.30 27.86 4.11
C CYS A 85 -15.12 26.88 4.03
N ASP A 86 -13.94 27.43 3.75
CA ASP A 86 -12.68 26.70 3.60
C ASP A 86 -12.13 26.21 4.94
N ILE A 87 -12.49 26.90 6.03
CA ILE A 87 -12.26 26.47 7.42
C ILE A 87 -13.39 25.50 7.84
N PRO A 88 -13.09 24.29 8.35
CA PRO A 88 -14.11 23.30 8.70
C PRO A 88 -15.02 23.78 9.84
N CYS A 89 -16.30 24.06 9.53
CA CYS A 89 -17.22 24.67 10.49
C CYS A 89 -17.44 23.84 11.76
N TYR A 90 -17.31 22.51 11.69
CA TYR A 90 -17.49 21.61 12.83
C TYR A 90 -16.41 21.72 13.91
N GLN A 91 -15.30 22.41 13.66
CA GLN A 91 -14.24 22.63 14.66
C GLN A 91 -14.56 23.79 15.63
N HIS A 92 -15.46 24.71 15.25
CA HIS A 92 -15.70 25.96 15.96
C HIS A 92 -17.18 26.38 16.05
N CYS A 93 -18.11 25.55 15.56
CA CYS A 93 -19.55 25.78 15.65
C CYS A 93 -20.06 25.37 17.05
N PRO A 94 -20.74 26.25 17.81
CA PRO A 94 -21.29 25.89 19.11
C PRO A 94 -22.43 24.86 18.98
N ASP A 95 -23.25 24.99 17.93
CA ASP A 95 -24.35 24.08 17.59
C ASP A 95 -23.88 22.81 16.84
N TYR A 96 -22.62 22.39 17.01
CA TYR A 96 -22.10 21.17 16.40
C TYR A 96 -22.65 19.92 17.10
N VAL A 97 -23.30 19.06 16.33
CA VAL A 97 -23.72 17.71 16.74
C VAL A 97 -23.09 16.70 15.79
N GLU A 98 -22.32 15.74 16.31
CA GLU A 98 -21.67 14.72 15.50
C GLU A 98 -22.64 13.65 14.99
N GLN A 99 -22.44 13.20 13.75
CA GLN A 99 -23.16 12.09 13.14
C GLN A 99 -22.22 10.94 12.79
N HIS A 100 -22.26 9.87 13.58
CA HIS A 100 -21.64 8.60 13.21
C HIS A 100 -22.50 7.82 12.19
N CYS A 101 -21.86 7.00 11.37
CA CYS A 101 -22.57 6.20 10.35
C CYS A 101 -23.08 4.88 10.96
N LEU A 102 -24.40 4.71 11.11
CA LEU A 102 -24.99 3.49 11.69
C LEU A 102 -24.68 2.20 10.91
N ARG A 103 -24.21 2.30 9.65
CA ARG A 103 -23.79 1.15 8.83
C ARG A 103 -22.42 0.58 9.24
N ILE A 104 -21.49 1.37 9.78
CA ILE A 104 -20.18 0.86 10.24
C ILE A 104 -20.23 0.20 11.62
N LEU A 105 -21.31 0.41 12.38
CA LEU A 105 -21.52 -0.22 13.69
C LEU A 105 -22.00 -1.68 13.60
N LYS A 106 -22.41 -2.13 12.41
CA LYS A 106 -22.93 -3.48 12.15
C LYS A 106 -22.02 -4.19 11.13
N PRO A 107 -21.95 -5.54 11.14
CA PRO A 107 -21.31 -6.29 10.07
C PRO A 107 -21.83 -5.85 8.68
N PRO A 108 -20.95 -5.70 7.67
CA PRO A 108 -19.54 -6.07 7.67
C PRO A 108 -18.56 -4.96 8.14
N TYR A 109 -19.03 -3.93 8.85
CA TYR A 109 -18.25 -2.80 9.39
C TYR A 109 -17.60 -1.86 8.37
N VAL A 110 -17.65 -2.20 7.08
CA VAL A 110 -17.05 -1.44 5.96
C VAL A 110 -18.09 -0.85 5.01
N CYS A 111 -17.68 0.21 4.33
CA CYS A 111 -18.46 0.90 3.31
C CYS A 111 -18.36 0.25 1.92
N ASN A 112 -17.66 -0.88 1.74
CA ASN A 112 -17.27 -1.45 0.44
C ASN A 112 -18.40 -1.67 -0.58
N GLY A 113 -19.62 -1.99 -0.15
CA GLY A 113 -20.81 -2.05 -1.01
C GLY A 113 -21.61 -0.75 -1.07
N CYS A 114 -21.63 0.01 0.04
CA CYS A 114 -22.51 1.17 0.28
C CYS A 114 -22.74 2.05 -0.96
N THR A 115 -24.00 2.11 -1.41
CA THR A 115 -24.46 2.84 -2.61
C THR A 115 -24.23 4.35 -2.51
N GLU A 116 -24.59 4.95 -1.38
CA GLU A 116 -24.43 6.39 -1.11
C GLU A 116 -22.96 6.84 -0.91
N ARG A 117 -21.99 5.92 -0.95
CA ARG A 117 -20.57 6.20 -0.66
C ARG A 117 -19.99 7.32 -1.52
N HIS A 118 -20.43 7.52 -2.75
CA HIS A 118 -19.87 8.59 -3.58
C HIS A 118 -20.14 9.98 -2.98
N GLY A 119 -21.39 10.23 -2.54
CA GLY A 119 -21.84 11.48 -1.93
C GLY A 119 -21.67 11.59 -0.41
N CYS A 120 -21.43 10.47 0.30
CA CYS A 120 -21.29 10.43 1.76
C CYS A 120 -20.27 11.45 2.29
N LYS A 121 -20.65 12.20 3.34
CA LYS A 121 -19.86 13.27 3.97
C LYS A 121 -19.18 12.83 5.27
N LEU A 122 -19.35 11.57 5.68
CA LEU A 122 -18.73 10.97 6.87
C LEU A 122 -17.42 10.26 6.51
N GLN A 123 -16.64 9.90 7.54
CA GLN A 123 -15.53 8.94 7.44
C GLN A 123 -15.99 7.63 6.79
N ARG A 124 -15.08 6.99 6.04
CA ARG A 124 -15.35 5.75 5.29
C ARG A 124 -14.40 4.66 5.76
N HIS A 125 -14.94 3.57 6.29
CA HIS A 125 -14.16 2.36 6.52
C HIS A 125 -14.09 1.57 5.22
N LEU A 126 -12.90 1.26 4.71
CA LEU A 126 -12.70 0.57 3.44
C LEU A 126 -11.69 -0.56 3.59
N TYR A 127 -12.09 -1.78 3.20
CA TYR A 127 -11.18 -2.91 3.11
C TYR A 127 -10.58 -2.97 1.69
N ASP A 128 -9.25 -3.03 1.60
CA ASP A 128 -8.51 -3.26 0.37
C ASP A 128 -7.56 -4.45 0.54
N ALA A 129 -7.73 -5.49 -0.29
CA ALA A 129 -6.94 -6.70 -0.21
C ALA A 129 -5.45 -6.43 -0.43
N LYS A 130 -5.11 -5.44 -1.26
CA LYS A 130 -3.72 -5.05 -1.53
C LYS A 130 -3.06 -4.35 -0.34
N TYR A 131 -3.81 -3.50 0.37
CA TYR A 131 -3.37 -2.93 1.64
C TYR A 131 -3.20 -4.02 2.72
N ALA A 132 -4.24 -4.83 2.95
CA ALA A 132 -4.25 -5.89 3.96
C ALA A 132 -3.13 -6.93 3.75
N GLN A 133 -2.87 -7.33 2.50
CA GLN A 133 -1.76 -8.24 2.17
C GLN A 133 -0.39 -7.62 2.49
N LYS A 134 -0.17 -6.35 2.11
CA LYS A 134 1.09 -5.65 2.38
C LYS A 134 1.32 -5.46 3.88
N GLU A 135 0.27 -5.13 4.63
CA GLU A 135 0.34 -4.97 6.09
C GLU A 135 0.65 -6.32 6.78
N TYR A 136 -0.05 -7.39 6.40
CA TYR A 136 0.23 -8.75 6.86
C TYR A 136 1.67 -9.19 6.55
N GLU A 137 2.19 -8.91 5.36
CA GLU A 137 3.57 -9.19 4.98
C GLU A 137 4.58 -8.37 5.79
N SER A 138 4.29 -7.09 6.02
CA SER A 138 5.11 -6.20 6.87
C SER A 138 5.20 -6.75 8.30
N LEU A 139 4.06 -6.97 8.96
CA LEU A 139 3.98 -7.50 10.33
C LEU A 139 4.61 -8.89 10.45
N ARG A 140 4.43 -9.76 9.44
CA ARG A 140 5.07 -11.08 9.38
C ARG A 140 6.58 -11.00 9.16
N SER A 141 7.09 -9.95 8.51
CA SER A 141 8.53 -9.72 8.37
C SER A 141 9.11 -9.15 9.67
N GLU A 142 8.43 -8.20 10.30
CA GLU A 142 8.85 -7.50 11.52
C GLU A 142 8.91 -8.46 12.71
N SER A 143 7.88 -9.27 12.92
CA SER A 143 7.84 -10.36 13.92
C SER A 143 8.84 -11.51 13.66
N ARG A 144 9.67 -11.40 12.61
CA ARG A 144 10.76 -12.32 12.26
C ARG A 144 12.09 -11.61 12.03
N GLN A 145 12.17 -10.31 12.32
CA GLN A 145 13.40 -9.52 12.33
C GLN A 145 14.00 -9.49 13.75
N GLY A 146 15.28 -9.11 13.82
CA GLY A 146 16.06 -9.15 15.06
C GLY A 146 16.91 -10.41 15.20
N PHE A 147 17.66 -10.47 16.30
CA PHE A 147 18.61 -11.52 16.60
C PHE A 147 18.27 -12.14 17.96
N ALA A 148 18.31 -13.46 18.07
CA ALA A 148 17.92 -14.21 19.27
C ALA A 148 19.07 -14.30 20.29
N VAL A 149 19.73 -13.18 20.57
CA VAL A 149 20.93 -13.06 21.42
C VAL A 149 20.79 -11.81 22.31
N SER A 150 21.23 -11.89 23.56
CA SER A 150 21.19 -10.75 24.49
C SER A 150 22.35 -9.77 24.24
N ARG A 151 22.28 -8.54 24.78
CA ARG A 151 23.42 -7.61 24.71
C ARG A 151 24.65 -8.15 25.43
N GLU A 152 24.48 -8.64 26.66
CA GLU A 152 25.54 -9.24 27.46
C GLU A 152 26.19 -10.47 26.78
N GLU A 153 25.43 -11.18 25.95
CA GLU A 153 25.92 -12.29 25.12
C GLU A 153 26.66 -11.79 23.89
N LEU A 154 26.11 -10.80 23.18
CA LEU A 154 26.77 -10.14 22.06
C LEU A 154 28.09 -9.49 22.47
N ASP A 155 28.15 -8.81 23.62
CA ASP A 155 29.34 -8.14 24.15
C ASP A 155 30.45 -9.16 24.51
N ARG A 156 30.08 -10.32 25.08
CA ARG A 156 31.01 -11.43 25.33
C ARG A 156 31.55 -12.03 24.03
N ILE A 157 30.68 -12.22 23.04
CA ILE A 157 31.04 -12.75 21.71
C ILE A 157 31.95 -11.76 20.97
N ASP A 158 31.67 -10.45 21.07
CA ASP A 158 32.47 -9.40 20.45
C ASP A 158 33.88 -9.29 21.05
N ALA A 159 33.99 -9.40 22.37
CA ALA A 159 35.27 -9.39 23.09
C ALA A 159 36.23 -10.52 22.63
N ILE A 160 35.70 -11.64 22.12
CA ILE A 160 36.49 -12.75 21.57
C ILE A 160 36.72 -12.58 20.06
N LEU A 161 35.65 -12.37 19.28
CA LEU A 161 35.75 -12.33 17.81
C LEU A 161 36.45 -11.09 17.28
N SER A 162 36.13 -9.90 17.79
CA SER A 162 36.64 -8.65 17.22
C SER A 162 38.15 -8.48 17.27
N PRO A 163 38.89 -8.82 18.36
CA PRO A 163 40.35 -8.75 18.32
C PRO A 163 40.95 -9.78 17.35
N LEU A 164 40.45 -11.01 17.33
CA LEU A 164 40.99 -12.09 16.47
C LEU A 164 40.76 -11.83 14.98
N VAL A 165 39.57 -11.34 14.60
CA VAL A 165 39.28 -10.93 13.21
C VAL A 165 40.18 -9.76 12.79
N LYS A 166 40.42 -8.78 13.68
CA LYS A 166 41.31 -7.63 13.38
C LYS A 166 42.80 -7.98 13.37
N GLN A 167 43.20 -9.06 14.03
CA GLN A 167 44.52 -9.70 13.85
C GLN A 167 44.63 -10.47 12.52
N GLY A 168 43.53 -10.63 11.78
CA GLY A 168 43.49 -11.25 10.45
C GLY A 168 43.08 -12.72 10.43
N HIS A 169 42.68 -13.30 11.57
CA HIS A 169 42.17 -14.68 11.61
C HIS A 169 40.82 -14.77 10.91
N SER A 170 40.61 -15.84 10.12
CA SER A 170 39.32 -16.10 9.48
C SER A 170 38.32 -16.70 10.47
N VAL A 171 37.06 -16.28 10.41
CA VAL A 171 35.95 -16.77 11.27
C VAL A 171 35.97 -18.29 11.45
N HIS A 172 36.08 -19.07 10.37
CA HIS A 172 36.23 -20.53 10.41
C HIS A 172 37.26 -21.05 11.43
N HIS A 173 38.45 -20.44 11.46
CA HIS A 173 39.55 -20.81 12.36
C HIS A 173 39.23 -20.42 13.81
N ILE A 174 38.63 -19.24 14.02
CA ILE A 174 38.18 -18.81 15.35
C ILE A 174 37.04 -19.72 15.88
N CYS A 175 36.19 -20.25 14.99
CA CYS A 175 35.15 -21.22 15.35
C CYS A 175 35.71 -22.62 15.71
N ILE A 176 36.89 -22.98 15.20
CA ILE A 176 37.59 -24.22 15.57
C ILE A 176 38.25 -24.04 16.94
N ASP A 177 38.98 -22.94 17.12
CA ASP A 177 39.82 -22.71 18.30
C ASP A 177 38.99 -22.29 19.53
N HIS A 178 38.03 -21.38 19.36
CA HIS A 178 37.20 -20.78 20.42
C HIS A 178 35.71 -21.16 20.33
N GLY A 179 35.35 -22.20 19.55
CA GLY A 179 33.96 -22.64 19.37
C GLY A 179 33.24 -22.99 20.68
N ALA A 180 33.99 -23.46 21.69
CA ALA A 180 33.47 -23.75 23.03
C ALA A 180 33.07 -22.51 23.83
N GLU A 181 33.67 -21.35 23.54
CA GLU A 181 33.37 -20.07 24.22
C GLU A 181 32.29 -19.28 23.46
N ILE A 182 32.32 -19.34 22.13
CA ILE A 182 31.44 -18.56 21.25
C ILE A 182 30.05 -19.20 21.10
N MET A 183 29.94 -20.55 21.16
CA MET A 183 28.67 -21.31 21.11
C MET A 183 27.75 -21.06 19.90
N LEU A 184 28.22 -20.34 18.87
CA LEU A 184 27.49 -20.03 17.63
C LEU A 184 28.12 -20.71 16.42
N ASP A 185 27.30 -20.94 15.38
CA ASP A 185 27.78 -21.41 14.08
C ASP A 185 28.42 -20.28 13.25
N GLU A 186 29.37 -20.66 12.38
CA GLU A 186 30.10 -19.74 11.51
C GLU A 186 29.19 -18.84 10.65
N LYS A 187 28.02 -19.33 10.22
CA LYS A 187 27.08 -18.55 9.40
C LYS A 187 26.34 -17.51 10.25
N THR A 188 25.96 -17.82 11.49
CA THR A 188 25.39 -16.84 12.42
C THR A 188 26.41 -15.73 12.75
N ILE A 189 27.68 -16.07 12.94
CA ILE A 189 28.75 -15.08 13.13
C ILE A 189 28.90 -14.17 11.90
N TYR A 190 28.89 -14.73 10.68
CA TYR A 190 28.89 -13.91 9.47
C TYR A 190 27.65 -13.00 9.38
N ASN A 191 26.45 -13.49 9.74
CA ASN A 191 25.25 -12.65 9.79
C ASN A 191 25.39 -11.47 10.75
N TYR A 192 26.07 -11.65 11.89
CA TYR A 192 26.26 -10.60 12.91
C TYR A 192 27.25 -9.53 12.42
N ILE A 193 28.32 -9.94 11.72
CA ILE A 193 29.29 -9.02 11.11
C ILE A 193 28.67 -8.27 9.92
N ASP A 194 27.87 -8.96 9.08
CA ASP A 194 27.13 -8.32 7.97
C ASP A 194 26.05 -7.35 8.46
N ALA A 195 25.46 -7.60 9.63
CA ALA A 195 24.51 -6.70 10.29
C ALA A 195 25.17 -5.57 11.12
N GLY A 196 26.50 -5.58 11.27
CA GLY A 196 27.23 -4.57 12.05
C GLY A 196 26.97 -4.65 13.57
N LEU A 197 26.67 -5.84 14.10
CA LEU A 197 26.46 -6.06 15.54
C LEU A 197 27.78 -6.16 16.33
N LEU A 198 28.88 -6.50 15.64
CA LEU A 198 30.21 -6.67 16.23
C LEU A 198 31.11 -5.48 15.87
N THR A 199 32.10 -5.21 16.72
CA THR A 199 33.07 -4.11 16.56
C THR A 199 34.04 -4.35 15.39
N ALA A 200 34.15 -5.60 14.90
CA ALA A 200 34.83 -5.97 13.66
C ALA A 200 33.83 -6.08 12.50
N GLY A 201 34.15 -5.42 11.40
CA GLY A 201 33.26 -5.27 10.25
C GLY A 201 33.70 -6.08 9.04
N ASN A 202 32.91 -5.97 7.96
CA ASN A 202 33.20 -6.59 6.67
C ASN A 202 34.54 -6.19 6.03
N ILE A 203 35.15 -5.09 6.48
CA ILE A 203 36.46 -4.61 6.04
C ILE A 203 37.59 -5.44 6.66
N ASP A 204 37.43 -5.86 7.91
CA ASP A 204 38.42 -6.64 8.66
C ASP A 204 38.43 -8.12 8.21
N LEU A 205 37.31 -8.62 7.67
CA LEU A 205 37.15 -10.01 7.29
C LEU A 205 38.08 -10.44 6.13
N PRO A 206 39.00 -11.41 6.35
CA PRO A 206 40.00 -11.77 5.37
C PRO A 206 39.36 -12.31 4.08
N ARG A 207 39.72 -11.67 2.96
CA ARG A 207 39.30 -11.98 1.58
C ARG A 207 37.87 -11.54 1.22
N LYS A 208 37.05 -10.98 2.13
CA LYS A 208 35.66 -10.57 1.85
C LYS A 208 35.59 -9.32 0.98
N VAL A 209 36.26 -8.24 1.38
CA VAL A 209 36.38 -7.00 0.58
C VAL A 209 37.68 -7.03 -0.21
N ARG A 210 37.58 -7.05 -1.56
CA ARG A 210 38.75 -7.07 -2.48
C ARG A 210 38.50 -6.22 -3.72
N PHE A 211 39.36 -5.24 -3.95
CA PHE A 211 39.36 -4.48 -5.21
C PHE A 211 39.86 -5.34 -6.37
N ARG A 212 38.98 -5.65 -7.33
CA ARG A 212 39.37 -6.33 -8.56
C ARG A 212 39.95 -5.33 -9.56
N VAL A 213 41.19 -5.56 -10.01
CA VAL A 213 41.82 -4.77 -11.08
C VAL A 213 40.91 -4.77 -12.32
N ARG A 214 40.52 -3.58 -12.79
CA ARG A 214 39.69 -3.42 -13.99
C ARG A 214 40.49 -3.93 -15.20
N LYS A 215 39.92 -4.90 -15.95
CA LYS A 215 40.48 -5.32 -17.24
C LYS A 215 40.56 -4.08 -18.15
N LYS A 216 41.76 -3.67 -18.55
CA LYS A 216 41.92 -2.65 -19.61
C LYS A 216 41.21 -3.16 -20.87
N LYS A 217 40.30 -2.37 -21.45
CA LYS A 217 39.82 -2.65 -22.81
C LYS A 217 41.03 -2.62 -23.73
N LYS A 218 41.30 -3.70 -24.47
CA LYS A 218 42.19 -3.60 -25.63
C LYS A 218 41.51 -2.65 -26.62
N LEU A 219 42.21 -1.62 -27.10
CA LEU A 219 41.81 -1.00 -28.37
C LEU A 219 42.08 -2.06 -29.45
N SER A 220 41.01 -2.57 -30.04
CA SER A 220 41.08 -3.48 -31.17
C SER A 220 41.31 -2.68 -32.45
N GLY A 221 42.51 -2.78 -33.04
CA GLY A 221 42.77 -2.29 -34.40
C GLY A 221 43.18 -0.82 -34.52
N TRP A 222 44.26 -0.41 -33.85
CA TRP A 222 45.09 0.69 -34.38
C TRP A 222 46.51 0.17 -34.59
N THR A 223 46.80 -0.20 -35.84
CA THR A 223 48.14 -0.60 -36.31
C THR A 223 48.91 0.65 -36.70
N SER A 224 50.11 0.83 -36.16
CA SER A 224 51.00 1.99 -36.38
C SER A 224 51.64 2.06 -37.77
N SER A 225 50.91 1.62 -38.81
CA SER A 225 51.38 1.39 -40.18
C SER A 225 50.80 2.40 -41.18
N ALA A 226 50.17 3.47 -40.69
CA ALA A 226 49.55 4.52 -41.50
C ALA A 226 49.68 5.89 -40.83
N MET A 227 50.91 6.39 -40.72
CA MET A 227 51.16 7.84 -40.73
C MET A 227 51.41 8.25 -42.18
N PRO A 228 50.54 9.06 -42.80
CA PRO A 228 50.91 9.82 -43.98
C PRO A 228 51.94 10.88 -43.58
N GLU A 229 53.02 11.01 -44.35
CA GLU A 229 53.98 12.12 -44.26
C GLU A 229 53.36 13.41 -44.84
N GLU A 230 52.25 13.89 -44.24
CA GLU A 230 51.71 15.22 -44.54
C GLU A 230 52.27 16.27 -43.56
N PRO A 231 52.98 17.31 -44.04
CA PRO A 231 53.55 18.33 -43.17
C PRO A 231 52.44 19.13 -42.49
N MET A 232 52.58 19.32 -41.18
CA MET A 232 51.60 19.94 -40.30
C MET A 232 51.20 21.36 -40.76
N ARG A 233 50.10 21.47 -41.51
CA ARG A 233 49.43 22.76 -41.76
C ARG A 233 48.77 23.21 -40.46
N ILE A 234 49.50 24.02 -39.70
CA ILE A 234 48.99 24.69 -38.50
C ILE A 234 47.88 25.67 -38.93
N PHE A 235 46.64 25.19 -38.95
CA PHE A 235 45.47 26.05 -39.13
C PHE A 235 45.27 26.84 -37.83
N TRP A 236 45.70 28.09 -37.84
CA TRP A 236 45.45 29.04 -36.75
C TRP A 236 43.95 29.39 -36.72
N SER A 237 43.18 28.52 -36.08
CA SER A 237 41.79 28.78 -35.70
C SER A 237 41.72 30.13 -34.97
N SER A 238 40.91 31.04 -35.49
CA SER A 238 40.89 32.44 -35.03
C SER A 238 40.55 32.57 -33.54
N PRO A 239 41.02 33.63 -32.85
CA PRO A 239 40.74 33.82 -31.43
C PRO A 239 39.23 33.80 -31.12
N PRO A 240 38.78 33.15 -30.04
CA PRO A 240 37.37 33.12 -29.68
C PRO A 240 36.89 34.52 -29.31
N GLN A 241 35.89 35.02 -30.04
CA GLN A 241 35.26 36.30 -29.70
C GLN A 241 34.43 36.19 -28.40
N PRO A 242 34.33 37.26 -27.61
CA PRO A 242 33.69 37.21 -26.29
C PRO A 242 32.18 36.95 -26.38
N LEU A 243 31.69 36.08 -25.49
CA LEU A 243 30.28 35.72 -25.39
C LEU A 243 29.44 36.93 -24.91
N THR A 244 28.64 37.49 -25.81
CA THR A 244 27.62 38.48 -25.42
C THR A 244 26.38 37.80 -24.83
N PHE A 245 25.95 38.26 -23.66
CA PHE A 245 24.88 37.62 -22.89
C PHE A 245 23.50 37.86 -23.53
N ARG A 246 23.01 36.92 -24.35
CA ARG A 246 21.67 37.01 -24.95
C ARG A 246 20.64 36.33 -24.05
N LEU A 247 19.90 37.13 -23.28
CA LEU A 247 18.87 36.69 -22.34
C LEU A 247 17.78 35.84 -23.04
N LEU A 248 17.81 34.53 -22.80
CA LEU A 248 16.76 33.61 -23.26
C LEU A 248 15.52 33.72 -22.37
N ARG A 249 14.48 34.34 -22.92
CA ARG A 249 13.17 34.51 -22.28
C ARG A 249 12.49 33.14 -22.13
N TRP A 250 12.27 32.70 -20.89
CA TRP A 250 11.56 31.45 -20.61
C TRP A 250 10.12 31.48 -21.15
N THR A 251 9.70 30.38 -21.77
CA THR A 251 8.30 30.10 -22.12
C THR A 251 7.90 28.74 -21.54
N PRO A 252 6.80 28.62 -20.78
CA PRO A 252 6.43 27.35 -20.15
C PRO A 252 5.92 26.31 -21.15
N TRP A 253 6.40 25.07 -21.06
CA TRP A 253 5.83 23.93 -21.79
C TRP A 253 4.39 23.63 -21.33
N LYS A 254 3.54 23.23 -22.29
CA LYS A 254 2.16 22.79 -22.05
C LYS A 254 1.87 21.50 -22.85
N ASP A 255 2.35 20.37 -22.36
CA ASP A 255 1.95 19.06 -22.91
C ASP A 255 0.79 18.46 -22.11
N ALA A 256 -0.40 18.51 -22.69
CA ALA A 256 -1.64 18.09 -22.05
C ALA A 256 -2.33 16.94 -22.81
N ARG A 257 -1.87 15.71 -22.54
CA ARG A 257 -2.53 14.42 -22.79
C ARG A 257 -2.78 14.00 -24.26
N ALA A 258 -2.32 12.79 -24.56
CA ALA A 258 -2.84 11.96 -25.64
C ALA A 258 -4.36 11.75 -25.48
N ALA A 259 -5.11 11.85 -26.59
CA ALA A 259 -6.54 11.54 -26.62
C ALA A 259 -7.03 11.14 -28.02
N ARG A 260 -7.68 9.96 -28.07
CA ARG A 260 -8.73 9.52 -29.03
C ARG A 260 -8.34 9.20 -30.48
N TYR A 261 -8.36 7.88 -30.75
CA TYR A 261 -9.18 7.22 -31.77
C TYR A 261 -9.28 7.80 -33.18
N PHE A 262 -8.69 7.07 -34.13
CA PHE A 262 -9.00 7.14 -35.56
C PHE A 262 -10.49 6.85 -35.85
N LEU A 263 -11.00 7.39 -36.95
CA LEU A 263 -12.29 7.07 -37.54
C LEU A 263 -12.15 6.86 -39.05
N ARG A 264 -13.00 5.97 -39.60
CA ARG A 264 -13.23 5.69 -41.03
C ARG A 264 -12.04 5.16 -41.84
N PHE A 265 -12.13 3.88 -42.18
CA PHE A 265 -12.07 3.49 -43.60
C PHE A 265 -13.46 2.99 -44.04
N THR A 266 -13.74 3.08 -45.34
CA THR A 266 -15.05 2.75 -45.93
C THR A 266 -15.01 1.42 -46.66
N SER A 267 -16.03 0.58 -46.45
CA SER A 267 -16.46 -0.48 -47.37
C SER A 267 -17.98 -0.40 -47.53
N GLY A 268 -18.51 -0.85 -48.67
CA GLY A 268 -19.93 -0.71 -49.02
C GLY A 268 -20.55 -2.02 -49.49
N THR A 269 -21.75 -1.89 -50.08
CA THR A 269 -22.57 -2.94 -50.73
C THR A 269 -22.97 -4.14 -49.86
N ALA A 270 -24.28 -4.23 -49.58
CA ALA A 270 -24.94 -5.48 -49.17
C ALA A 270 -25.19 -6.40 -50.40
N PRO A 271 -25.79 -7.60 -50.24
CA PRO A 271 -27.24 -7.65 -50.17
C PRO A 271 -27.86 -8.64 -49.16
N SER A 272 -29.18 -8.46 -48.99
CA SER A 272 -30.22 -9.31 -48.39
C SER A 272 -29.97 -10.82 -48.18
N CYS A 273 -30.44 -11.37 -47.05
CA CYS A 273 -31.76 -12.03 -47.01
C CYS A 273 -32.29 -12.34 -45.59
N LEU A 274 -33.62 -12.49 -45.52
CA LEU A 274 -34.43 -13.02 -44.40
C LEU A 274 -34.52 -14.58 -44.51
N PRO A 275 -35.06 -15.37 -43.54
CA PRO A 275 -36.16 -15.04 -42.64
C PRO A 275 -36.07 -15.57 -41.18
N SER A 276 -37.23 -15.58 -40.52
CA SER A 276 -37.49 -15.64 -39.07
C SER A 276 -37.85 -17.01 -38.47
N SER A 277 -37.47 -17.21 -37.21
CA SER A 277 -38.26 -17.88 -36.15
C SER A 277 -37.75 -17.35 -34.78
N GLY A 278 -38.46 -17.32 -33.63
CA GLY A 278 -39.62 -18.10 -33.17
C GLY A 278 -39.16 -19.45 -32.58
N THR A 279 -39.51 -19.91 -31.37
CA THR A 279 -40.33 -19.42 -30.22
C THR A 279 -39.93 -20.32 -28.99
N THR A 280 -40.22 -20.18 -27.68
CA THR A 280 -41.20 -19.43 -26.85
C THR A 280 -40.68 -19.33 -25.38
N ILE A 281 -41.34 -18.54 -24.51
CA ILE A 281 -41.16 -18.56 -23.03
C ILE A 281 -42.16 -19.56 -22.39
N PRO A 282 -41.77 -20.31 -21.33
CA PRO A 282 -42.70 -20.86 -20.34
C PRO A 282 -42.58 -20.18 -18.94
N PRO A 283 -43.63 -20.23 -18.09
CA PRO A 283 -43.84 -19.22 -17.04
C PRO A 283 -43.53 -19.68 -15.60
N SER A 284 -43.71 -18.73 -14.66
CA SER A 284 -43.74 -18.97 -13.22
C SER A 284 -45.04 -19.61 -12.71
N PRO A 285 -45.01 -20.35 -11.58
CA PRO A 285 -46.19 -20.69 -10.78
C PRO A 285 -46.41 -19.69 -9.62
N SER A 286 -47.61 -19.68 -9.05
CA SER A 286 -48.06 -18.66 -8.08
C SER A 286 -48.50 -19.21 -6.71
N ARG A 287 -48.13 -18.48 -5.65
CA ARG A 287 -48.92 -18.18 -4.42
C ARG A 287 -49.61 -19.35 -3.67
N ILE A 288 -49.09 -19.63 -2.47
CA ILE A 288 -49.84 -20.13 -1.28
C ILE A 288 -49.37 -19.25 -0.11
N SER A 289 -50.16 -18.30 0.37
CA SER A 289 -51.11 -18.38 1.50
C SER A 289 -50.49 -18.69 2.89
N SER A 290 -50.41 -17.63 3.69
CA SER A 290 -50.66 -17.56 5.15
C SER A 290 -50.21 -18.70 6.08
N MET A 291 -49.36 -18.35 7.06
CA MET A 291 -49.71 -18.55 8.47
C MET A 291 -49.03 -17.51 9.37
N SER A 292 -49.73 -17.10 10.43
CA SER A 292 -49.28 -16.10 11.39
C SER A 292 -48.52 -16.77 12.55
N PHE A 293 -47.43 -16.15 13.02
CA PHE A 293 -46.85 -16.48 14.33
C PHE A 293 -46.55 -15.22 15.13
N ILE A 294 -47.04 -15.21 16.37
CA ILE A 294 -46.91 -14.12 17.34
C ILE A 294 -45.66 -14.37 18.19
N PRO A 295 -44.76 -13.39 18.39
CA PRO A 295 -43.64 -13.55 19.30
C PRO A 295 -44.11 -13.51 20.75
N ALA A 296 -44.00 -14.63 21.47
CA ALA A 296 -44.19 -14.66 22.91
C ALA A 296 -43.04 -13.92 23.63
N TRP A 297 -43.37 -13.08 24.60
CA TRP A 297 -42.38 -12.32 25.37
C TRP A 297 -41.80 -13.20 26.48
N GLY A 298 -40.49 -13.45 26.43
CA GLY A 298 -39.74 -14.20 27.46
C GLY A 298 -38.82 -13.27 28.24
N THR A 299 -39.30 -12.73 29.36
CA THR A 299 -38.46 -11.97 30.31
C THR A 299 -37.58 -12.93 31.12
N ILE A 300 -36.26 -12.77 31.05
CA ILE A 300 -35.32 -13.41 31.98
C ILE A 300 -34.59 -12.30 32.73
N SER A 301 -34.75 -12.27 34.05
CA SER A 301 -34.10 -11.29 34.91
C SER A 301 -32.61 -11.59 35.03
N LEU A 302 -31.81 -10.53 35.16
CA LEU A 302 -30.52 -10.62 35.81
C LEU A 302 -30.73 -11.08 37.26
N SER A 303 -29.83 -11.93 37.76
CA SER A 303 -29.60 -12.10 39.19
C SER A 303 -28.10 -12.11 39.42
N ILE A 304 -27.66 -11.39 40.45
CA ILE A 304 -26.25 -11.13 40.74
C ILE A 304 -25.81 -12.07 41.86
N CYS A 305 -24.85 -12.95 41.59
CA CYS A 305 -24.11 -13.65 42.63
C CYS A 305 -22.75 -12.97 42.81
N SER A 306 -22.62 -12.24 43.91
CA SER A 306 -21.33 -11.76 44.41
C SER A 306 -20.61 -12.87 45.16
N LEU A 307 -19.31 -13.01 44.92
CA LEU A 307 -18.29 -13.56 45.84
C LEU A 307 -16.92 -13.01 45.41
#